data_AF-A0A1J3F7M4-F1
#
_entry.id   AF-A0A1J3F7M4-F1
#
_cell.length_a   1.000
_cell.length_b   1.000
_cell.length_c   1.000
_cell.angle_alpha   90.00
_cell.angle_beta   90.00
_cell.angle_gamma   90.00
#
_symmetry.space_group_name_H-M   'P 1'
#
loop_
_entity.id
_entity.type
_entity.pdbx_description
1 polymer ?
#
loop_
_entity_poly.entity_id
_entity_poly.type
_entity_poly.pdbx_seq_one_letter_code
_entity_poly.pdbx_strand_id
1 'polypeptide(L)'
;MPMGSRIIIGGRSSIVGVDEKKKMKYFKFRSSFLLRNFIKLRVSTELGENKENFQNLINSTANEVVMDKSWIDKHRLSEDYRLGVKNFLDFAFGKSKAEMLKCPCNRCSLATFKTKEDIEGDLMCFGFISSYTSWVLHGEEADITG
;
A
#
# COMPACT_ATOMS: atom_id res chain seq x y z
N MET A 1 62.22 -45.24 24.90
CA MET A 1 63.44 -44.42 24.70
C MET A 1 64.35 -45.21 23.78
N PRO A 2 64.97 -44.62 22.73
CA PRO A 2 65.63 -43.31 22.66
C PRO A 2 64.69 -42.23 22.08
N MET A 3 64.68 -40.94 22.43
CA MET A 3 65.70 -39.92 22.72
C MET A 3 66.57 -39.57 21.50
N GLY A 4 66.29 -38.43 20.88
CA GLY A 4 67.14 -37.80 19.85
C GLY A 4 66.29 -37.12 18.77
N SER A 5 65.89 -35.86 18.95
CA SER A 5 66.64 -34.64 18.61
C SER A 5 66.69 -34.32 17.11
N ARG A 6 65.82 -33.38 16.74
CA ARG A 6 66.12 -32.09 16.07
C ARG A 6 66.99 -32.05 14.79
N ILE A 7 66.37 -31.46 13.74
CA ILE A 7 66.77 -30.25 12.97
C ILE A 7 66.83 -30.40 11.43
N ILE A 8 65.89 -29.70 10.76
CA ILE A 8 65.99 -28.72 9.63
C ILE A 8 66.63 -29.28 8.32
N ILE A 9 66.28 -28.97 7.06
CA ILE A 9 65.85 -27.75 6.36
C ILE A 9 65.35 -28.15 4.96
N GLY A 10 64.35 -27.42 4.44
CA GLY A 10 64.16 -27.12 2.99
C GLY A 10 63.93 -28.32 2.06
N GLY A 11 62.81 -28.47 1.36
CA GLY A 11 62.12 -27.44 0.60
C GLY A 11 61.83 -28.01 -0.79
N ARG A 12 60.56 -28.34 -1.02
CA ARG A 12 59.81 -28.41 -2.29
C ARG A 12 60.40 -29.19 -3.48
N SER A 13 59.72 -30.27 -3.83
CA SER A 13 59.21 -30.45 -5.20
C SER A 13 57.95 -31.31 -5.20
N SER A 14 56.86 -30.77 -5.76
CA SER A 14 55.93 -31.44 -6.69
C SER A 14 54.68 -30.57 -6.89
N ILE A 15 54.53 -30.10 -8.12
CA ILE A 15 53.26 -29.69 -8.75
C ILE A 15 52.26 -30.85 -8.61
N VAL A 16 50.97 -30.67 -8.32
CA VAL A 16 49.89 -30.09 -9.14
C VAL A 16 48.60 -29.93 -8.29
N GLY A 17 47.74 -28.93 -8.60
CA GLY A 17 46.33 -28.90 -8.15
C GLY A 17 45.77 -27.59 -7.56
N VAL A 18 45.35 -26.67 -8.45
CA VAL A 18 44.26 -25.65 -8.40
C VAL A 18 43.67 -25.14 -7.06
N ASP A 19 43.69 -23.82 -6.81
CA ASP A 19 42.58 -23.08 -6.16
C ASP A 19 42.59 -21.58 -6.58
N GLU A 20 41.44 -21.10 -7.06
CA GLU A 20 41.16 -19.87 -7.80
C GLU A 20 41.11 -18.60 -6.92
N LYS A 21 41.56 -18.67 -5.66
CA LYS A 21 41.35 -17.63 -4.64
C LYS A 21 42.36 -16.49 -4.60
N LYS A 22 43.26 -16.38 -5.58
CA LYS A 22 44.31 -15.32 -5.60
C LYS A 22 43.99 -14.11 -6.49
N LYS A 23 42.76 -13.97 -6.97
CA LYS A 23 42.28 -12.75 -7.68
C LYS A 23 41.93 -11.56 -6.77
N MET A 24 42.07 -11.67 -5.44
CA MET A 24 41.92 -10.51 -4.53
C MET A 24 43.27 -9.86 -4.20
N LYS A 25 44.01 -9.41 -5.23
CA LYS A 25 45.29 -8.69 -5.03
C LYS A 25 45.46 -7.40 -5.84
N TYR A 26 44.40 -6.83 -6.40
CA TYR A 26 44.48 -5.50 -7.04
C TYR A 26 43.16 -4.74 -6.87
N PHE A 27 43.04 -3.93 -5.82
CA PHE A 27 42.54 -2.54 -5.86
C PHE A 27 42.58 -1.93 -4.46
N LYS A 28 43.78 -1.51 -4.04
CA LYS A 28 43.95 -0.56 -2.95
C LYS A 28 44.12 0.81 -3.61
N PHE A 29 43.03 1.55 -3.81
CA PHE A 29 43.08 2.95 -4.26
C PHE A 29 42.19 3.82 -3.36
N ARG A 30 42.75 4.99 -3.01
CA ARG A 30 42.20 6.00 -2.11
C ARG A 30 40.81 6.47 -2.59
N SER A 31 39.80 6.52 -1.72
CA SER A 31 38.73 7.55 -1.82
C SER A 31 37.82 7.57 -0.57
N SER A 32 38.28 8.17 0.52
CA SER A 32 37.49 8.33 1.75
C SER A 32 36.49 9.49 1.71
N PHE A 33 36.40 10.23 0.60
CA PHE A 33 35.50 11.39 0.47
C PHE A 33 34.40 11.18 -0.58
N LEU A 34 34.75 10.68 -1.77
CA LEU A 34 33.76 10.46 -2.82
C LEU A 34 32.78 9.35 -2.44
N LEU A 35 33.23 8.22 -1.90
CA LEU A 35 32.31 7.13 -1.51
C LEU A 35 31.37 7.57 -0.38
N ARG A 36 31.84 8.37 0.59
CA ARG A 36 30.99 8.94 1.65
C ARG A 36 29.98 9.93 1.07
N ASN A 37 30.38 10.77 0.12
CA ASN A 37 29.47 11.68 -0.57
C ASN A 37 28.50 10.94 -1.51
N PHE A 38 28.90 9.87 -2.17
CA PHE A 38 28.03 9.01 -2.97
C PHE A 38 27.01 8.29 -2.11
N ILE A 39 27.42 7.72 -0.98
CA ILE A 39 26.50 7.13 0.00
C ILE A 39 25.56 8.20 0.56
N LYS A 40 26.06 9.41 0.87
CA LYS A 40 25.22 10.51 1.37
C LYS A 40 24.24 11.03 0.32
N LEU A 41 24.68 11.21 -0.93
CA LEU A 41 23.84 11.59 -2.07
C LEU A 41 22.78 10.52 -2.31
N ARG A 42 23.18 9.25 -2.32
CA ARG A 42 22.27 8.11 -2.48
C ARG A 42 21.25 8.02 -1.34
N VAL A 43 21.69 8.20 -0.10
CA VAL A 43 20.80 8.24 1.07
C VAL A 43 19.88 9.47 0.99
N SER A 44 20.35 10.63 0.53
CA SER A 44 19.53 11.82 0.33
C SER A 44 18.51 11.67 -0.80
N THR A 45 18.86 11.01 -1.90
CA THR A 45 17.92 10.69 -2.98
C THR A 45 16.93 9.62 -2.53
N GLU A 46 17.38 8.55 -1.87
CA GLU A 46 16.52 7.50 -1.31
C GLU A 46 15.57 8.08 -0.23
N LEU A 47 16.04 9.00 0.63
CA LEU A 47 15.19 9.71 1.61
C LEU A 47 14.19 10.64 0.92
N GLY A 48 14.59 11.31 -0.17
CA GLY A 48 13.71 12.17 -0.98
C GLY A 48 12.61 11.37 -1.68
N GLU A 49 13.00 10.30 -2.39
CA GLU A 49 12.09 9.36 -3.05
C GLU A 49 11.14 8.70 -2.03
N ASN A 50 11.65 8.27 -0.86
CA ASN A 50 10.79 7.73 0.19
C ASN A 50 9.83 8.78 0.74
N LYS A 51 10.28 10.02 0.94
CA LYS A 51 9.41 11.10 1.43
C LYS A 51 8.30 11.43 0.43
N GLU A 52 8.62 11.48 -0.86
CA GLU A 52 7.63 11.68 -1.92
C GLU A 52 6.67 10.49 -2.03
N ASN A 53 7.17 9.25 -1.97
CA ASN A 53 6.34 8.05 -1.95
C ASN A 53 5.42 7.99 -0.73
N PHE A 54 5.91 8.37 0.45
CA PHE A 54 5.10 8.49 1.66
C PHE A 54 4.07 9.60 1.52
N GLN A 55 4.42 10.76 0.97
CA GLN A 55 3.47 11.84 0.77
C GLN A 55 2.41 11.46 -0.27
N ASN A 56 2.79 10.76 -1.33
CA ASN A 56 1.87 10.23 -2.34
C ASN A 56 0.97 9.13 -1.74
N LEU A 57 1.52 8.27 -0.87
CA LEU A 57 0.74 7.28 -0.13
C LEU A 57 -0.25 7.97 0.81
N ILE A 58 0.21 8.97 1.59
CA ILE A 58 -0.63 9.76 2.49
C ILE A 58 -1.73 10.48 1.70
N ASN A 59 -1.39 11.13 0.58
CA ASN A 59 -2.36 11.83 -0.28
C ASN A 59 -3.33 10.86 -0.97
N SER A 60 -2.87 9.67 -1.36
CA SER A 60 -3.71 8.59 -1.87
C SER A 60 -4.67 8.09 -0.80
N THR A 61 -4.18 7.82 0.42
CA THR A 61 -5.02 7.42 1.55
C THR A 61 -5.93 8.55 2.04
N ALA A 62 -5.51 9.81 1.94
CA ALA A 62 -6.34 10.96 2.30
C ALA A 62 -7.45 11.20 1.25
N ASN A 63 -7.17 10.95 -0.03
CA ASN A 63 -8.20 10.86 -1.07
C ASN A 63 -9.09 9.62 -0.90
N GLU A 64 -8.67 8.57 -0.17
CA GLU A 64 -9.60 7.52 0.27
C GLU A 64 -10.49 7.97 1.44
N VAL A 65 -10.05 8.92 2.28
CA VAL A 65 -10.88 9.46 3.38
C VAL A 65 -12.05 10.27 2.83
N VAL A 66 -11.84 11.04 1.75
CA VAL A 66 -12.94 11.67 1.00
C VAL A 66 -13.46 10.67 -0.02
N MET A 67 -14.39 9.81 0.40
CA MET A 67 -15.02 8.88 -0.51
C MET A 67 -15.65 9.63 -1.69
N ASP A 68 -15.23 9.31 -2.91
CA ASP A 68 -15.79 9.88 -4.13
C ASP A 68 -17.29 9.54 -4.22
N LYS A 69 -18.11 10.58 -4.37
CA LYS A 69 -19.59 10.47 -4.49
C LYS A 69 -20.09 10.98 -5.84
N SER A 70 -19.19 11.36 -6.76
CA SER A 70 -19.54 11.81 -8.11
C SER A 70 -20.24 10.72 -8.93
N TRP A 71 -20.10 9.45 -8.53
CA TRP A 71 -20.81 8.31 -9.12
C TRP A 71 -22.33 8.36 -8.92
N ILE A 72 -22.84 9.06 -7.90
CA ILE A 72 -24.28 9.13 -7.59
C ILE A 72 -25.08 9.72 -8.76
N ASP A 73 -24.49 10.70 -9.47
CA ASP A 73 -25.12 11.38 -10.60
C ASP A 73 -24.89 10.67 -11.95
N LYS A 74 -24.13 9.56 -11.96
CA LYS A 74 -23.86 8.80 -13.18
C LYS A 74 -25.08 7.97 -13.59
N HIS A 75 -25.13 7.61 -14.86
CA HIS A 75 -26.17 6.73 -15.38
C HIS A 75 -26.10 5.36 -14.68
N ARG A 76 -27.24 4.79 -14.25
CA ARG A 76 -27.27 3.55 -13.45
C ARG A 76 -26.70 2.31 -14.13
N LEU A 77 -26.67 2.30 -15.46
CA LEU A 77 -26.05 1.24 -16.25
C LEU A 77 -24.54 1.43 -16.45
N SER A 78 -23.99 2.57 -16.03
CA SER A 78 -22.55 2.83 -16.11
C SER A 78 -21.79 2.02 -15.06
N GLU A 79 -20.54 1.70 -15.37
CA GLU A 79 -19.67 0.99 -14.44
C GLU A 79 -19.37 1.84 -13.20
N ASP A 80 -19.18 3.15 -13.37
CA ASP A 80 -18.96 4.11 -12.28
C ASP A 80 -20.06 4.02 -11.22
N TYR A 81 -21.33 4.01 -11.65
CA TYR A 81 -22.47 3.91 -10.73
C TYR A 81 -22.48 2.56 -10.00
N ARG A 82 -22.25 1.46 -10.72
CA ARG A 82 -22.27 0.10 -10.14
C ARG A 82 -21.15 -0.08 -9.12
N LEU A 83 -19.95 0.38 -9.44
CA LEU A 83 -18.81 0.36 -8.55
C LEU A 83 -19.06 1.25 -7.32
N GLY A 84 -19.61 2.44 -7.53
CA GLY A 84 -20.01 3.34 -6.45
C GLY A 84 -21.03 2.73 -5.48
N VAL A 85 -22.08 2.09 -5.99
CA VAL A 85 -23.08 1.36 -5.18
C VAL A 85 -22.41 0.26 -4.36
N LYS A 86 -21.54 -0.55 -4.98
CA LYS A 86 -20.83 -1.61 -4.28
C LYS A 86 -19.95 -1.07 -3.15
N ASN A 87 -19.16 -0.04 -3.44
CA ASN A 87 -18.28 0.60 -2.46
C ASN A 87 -19.09 1.22 -1.31
N PHE A 88 -20.21 1.87 -1.60
CA PHE A 88 -21.13 2.38 -0.59
C PHE A 88 -21.65 1.27 0.33
N LEU A 89 -22.10 0.14 -0.22
CA LEU A 89 -22.63 -0.97 0.57
C LEU A 89 -21.54 -1.64 1.42
N ASP A 90 -20.34 -1.84 0.85
CA ASP A 90 -19.20 -2.38 1.59
C ASP A 90 -18.81 -1.46 2.75
N PHE A 91 -18.80 -0.14 2.53
CA PHE A 91 -18.59 0.85 3.58
C PHE A 91 -19.67 0.80 4.67
N ALA A 92 -20.95 0.93 4.28
CA ALA A 92 -22.06 1.08 5.21
C ALA A 92 -22.24 -0.14 6.12
N PHE A 93 -22.17 -1.35 5.54
CA PHE A 93 -22.26 -2.60 6.28
C PHE A 93 -20.95 -2.97 6.99
N GLY A 94 -19.80 -2.45 6.55
CA GLY A 94 -18.53 -2.59 7.28
C GLY A 94 -18.47 -1.73 8.55
N LYS A 95 -19.13 -0.57 8.56
CA LYS A 95 -19.22 0.34 9.72
C LYS A 95 -20.28 -0.08 10.74
N SER A 96 -21.27 -0.86 10.34
CA SER A 96 -22.37 -1.29 11.19
C SER A 96 -22.25 -2.77 11.59
N LYS A 97 -22.77 -3.13 12.76
CA LYS A 97 -22.99 -4.54 13.15
C LYS A 97 -24.40 -5.03 12.83
N ALA A 98 -25.24 -4.16 12.27
CA ALA A 98 -26.62 -4.47 11.94
C ALA A 98 -26.71 -5.28 10.64
N GLU A 99 -27.65 -6.23 10.61
CA GLU A 99 -27.95 -7.01 9.40
C GLU A 99 -28.74 -6.21 8.36
N MET A 100 -29.38 -5.11 8.78
CA MET A 100 -30.21 -4.26 7.92
C MET A 100 -29.90 -2.78 8.14
N LEU A 101 -29.88 -2.00 7.06
CA LEU A 101 -29.62 -0.56 7.07
C LEU A 101 -30.73 0.20 6.33
N LYS A 102 -30.78 1.52 6.53
CA LYS A 102 -31.75 2.37 5.83
C LYS A 102 -31.48 2.36 4.33
N CYS A 103 -32.49 2.12 3.51
CA CYS A 103 -32.33 2.13 2.06
C CYS A 103 -32.27 3.57 1.51
N PRO A 104 -31.15 3.99 0.89
CA PRO A 104 -30.99 5.33 0.32
C PRO A 104 -31.46 5.43 -1.14
N CYS A 105 -32.34 4.54 -1.59
CA CYS A 105 -32.91 4.62 -2.94
C CYS A 105 -34.02 5.68 -3.02
N ASN A 106 -34.26 6.23 -4.21
CA ASN A 106 -35.28 7.28 -4.42
C ASN A 106 -36.71 6.89 -4.02
N ARG A 107 -37.02 5.58 -3.97
CA ARG A 107 -38.34 5.10 -3.53
C ARG A 107 -38.44 5.04 -2.01
N CYS A 108 -37.38 4.57 -1.35
CA CYS A 108 -37.38 4.33 0.09
C CYS A 108 -37.04 5.59 0.88
N SER A 109 -36.25 6.50 0.33
CA SER A 109 -35.95 7.81 0.94
C SER A 109 -35.47 7.72 2.39
N LEU A 110 -34.62 6.73 2.70
CA LEU A 110 -34.11 6.45 4.04
C LEU A 110 -35.21 6.10 5.07
N ALA A 111 -36.42 5.74 4.63
CA ALA A 111 -37.54 5.40 5.51
C ALA A 111 -37.53 3.92 5.94
N THR A 112 -37.08 3.00 5.09
CA THR A 112 -37.15 1.55 5.32
C THR A 112 -35.79 0.93 5.61
N PHE A 113 -35.75 -0.05 6.50
CA PHE A 113 -34.56 -0.89 6.72
C PHE A 113 -34.62 -2.10 5.79
N LYS A 114 -33.49 -2.45 5.19
CA LYS A 114 -33.36 -3.55 4.22
C LYS A 114 -31.99 -4.24 4.35
N THR A 115 -31.88 -5.46 3.85
CA THR A 115 -30.60 -6.19 3.78
C THR A 115 -29.68 -5.58 2.72
N LYS A 116 -28.41 -5.97 2.71
CA LYS A 116 -27.43 -5.48 1.72
C LYS A 116 -27.88 -5.77 0.29
N GLU A 117 -28.36 -6.98 0.04
CA GLU A 117 -28.81 -7.46 -1.27
C GLU A 117 -30.07 -6.71 -1.75
N ASP A 118 -31.02 -6.48 -0.85
CA ASP A 118 -32.24 -5.73 -1.16
C ASP A 118 -31.94 -4.25 -1.46
N ILE A 119 -31.01 -3.64 -0.72
CA ILE A 119 -30.58 -2.25 -0.98
C ILE A 119 -29.85 -2.19 -2.32
N GLU A 120 -28.96 -3.13 -2.64
CA GLU A 120 -28.29 -3.18 -3.94
C GLU A 120 -29.30 -3.22 -5.09
N GLY A 121 -30.26 -4.14 -5.05
CA GLY A 121 -31.31 -4.26 -6.05
C GLY A 121 -32.14 -2.99 -6.21
N ASP A 122 -32.53 -2.38 -5.09
CA ASP A 122 -33.25 -1.10 -5.07
C ASP A 122 -32.43 0.05 -5.67
N LEU A 123 -31.13 0.13 -5.39
CA LEU A 123 -30.25 1.16 -5.92
C LEU A 123 -30.04 1.02 -7.43
N MET A 124 -30.02 -0.22 -7.93
CA MET A 124 -29.97 -0.50 -9.37
C MET A 124 -31.31 -0.15 -10.07
N CYS A 125 -32.44 -0.41 -9.41
CA CYS A 125 -33.78 -0.23 -10.00
C CYS A 125 -34.36 1.19 -9.87
N PHE A 126 -34.07 1.89 -8.76
CA PHE A 126 -34.67 3.18 -8.40
C PHE A 126 -33.66 4.31 -8.30
N GLY A 127 -32.36 4.00 -8.31
CA GLY A 127 -31.32 5.01 -8.17
C GLY A 127 -31.12 5.47 -6.73
N PHE A 128 -29.96 6.02 -6.46
CA PHE A 128 -29.59 6.66 -5.20
C PHE A 128 -30.20 8.06 -5.10
N ILE A 129 -30.50 8.53 -3.89
CA ILE A 129 -30.99 9.89 -3.64
C ILE A 129 -29.83 10.89 -3.81
N SER A 130 -29.86 11.72 -4.84
CA SER A 130 -28.75 12.64 -5.16
C SER A 130 -28.46 13.69 -4.08
N SER A 131 -29.44 14.06 -3.27
CA SER A 131 -29.25 14.98 -2.14
C SER A 131 -28.59 14.34 -0.91
N TYR A 132 -28.48 13.01 -0.87
CA TYR A 132 -27.90 12.28 0.26
C TYR A 132 -26.40 12.06 0.06
N THR A 133 -25.64 13.15 0.03
CA THR A 133 -24.18 13.15 -0.16
C THR A 133 -23.39 13.03 1.14
N SER A 134 -24.04 13.10 2.30
CA SER A 134 -23.44 12.84 3.60
C SER A 134 -24.05 11.57 4.18
N TRP A 135 -23.27 10.50 4.24
CA TRP A 135 -23.70 9.17 4.65
C TRP A 135 -23.69 9.00 6.18
N VAL A 136 -24.10 10.03 6.92
CA VAL A 136 -24.11 10.05 8.40
C VAL A 136 -24.95 8.93 9.03
N LEU A 137 -26.03 8.52 8.38
CA LEU A 137 -26.86 7.38 8.83
C LEU A 137 -26.19 6.02 8.56
N HIS A 138 -25.08 6.03 7.83
CA HIS A 138 -24.30 4.86 7.43
C HIS A 138 -22.85 4.94 7.91
N GLY A 139 -22.56 5.82 8.87
CA GLY A 139 -21.27 5.86 9.57
C GLY A 139 -20.19 6.73 8.92
N GLU A 140 -20.55 7.61 7.97
CA GLU A 140 -19.68 8.71 7.59
C GLU A 140 -19.67 9.77 8.71
N GLU A 141 -18.47 10.20 9.10
CA GLU A 141 -18.31 11.27 10.08
C GLU A 141 -18.82 12.57 9.47
N ALA A 142 -19.60 13.34 10.23
CA ALA A 142 -20.02 14.66 9.76
C ALA A 142 -18.77 15.56 9.72
N ASP A 143 -18.54 16.25 8.61
CA ASP A 143 -17.51 17.30 8.56
C ASP A 143 -17.89 18.42 9.54
N ILE A 144 -17.30 18.38 10.74
CA ILE A 144 -17.42 19.44 11.75
C ILE A 144 -16.38 20.52 11.42
N THR A 145 -16.46 21.08 10.22
CA THR A 145 -15.72 22.30 9.87
C THR A 145 -16.71 23.27 9.26
N GLY A 146 -17.26 24.13 10.11
CA GLY A 146 -17.99 25.33 9.73
C GLY A 146 -17.06 26.46 9.33
#